data_AF-A0A1H8Y8H8-F1
#
_entry.id   AF-A0A1H8Y8H8-F1
#
_cell.length_a   1.000
_cell.length_b   1.000
_cell.length_c   1.000
_cell.angle_alpha   90.00
_cell.angle_beta   90.00
_cell.angle_gamma   90.00
#
_symmetry.space_group_name_H-M   'P 1'
#
loop_
_entity.id
_entity.type
_entity.pdbx_description
1 polymer ?
#
loop_
_entity_poly.entity_id
_entity_poly.type
_entity_poly.pdbx_seq_one_letter_code
_entity_poly.pdbx_strand_id
1 'polypeptide(L)'
;MRSQRNVVPLAVGLFALFVGAGAPLAAGLTLKCGRADVQNPKWKVPLTFVYAGGDSGPLNVSGPFGDFSINVKRTSMPAGVKTTGEALAGAATVRVKLPPLADLEACILKRLTTSGAKPDDGDAFLNGRDACLQALQPPPEGANMTASLRIGFFKDGSMGEDAFVDLRFKYEGASRAPGGAMVVEPAPEQCVLQK
;
A
#
# COMPACT_ATOMS: atom_id res chain seq x y z
N MET A 1 67.32 -43.61 -5.92
CA MET A 1 66.35 -43.55 -7.04
C MET A 1 65.07 -42.91 -6.51
N ARG A 2 64.56 -41.87 -7.20
CA ARG A 2 63.28 -41.20 -6.91
C ARG A 2 62.12 -42.20 -7.07
N SER A 3 61.08 -42.14 -6.24
CA SER A 3 59.72 -41.81 -6.72
C SER A 3 58.69 -41.70 -5.58
N GLN A 4 58.06 -40.53 -5.56
CA GLN A 4 56.64 -40.22 -5.29
C GLN A 4 55.96 -40.57 -3.95
N ARG A 5 55.65 -39.45 -3.26
CA ARG A 5 54.57 -39.24 -2.29
C ARG A 5 53.21 -39.56 -2.92
N ASN A 6 52.33 -40.25 -2.20
CA ASN A 6 50.89 -40.14 -2.38
C ASN A 6 50.24 -39.86 -1.02
N VAL A 7 49.81 -38.61 -0.86
CA VAL A 7 48.91 -38.15 0.20
C VAL A 7 47.52 -38.19 -0.40
N VAL A 8 46.60 -38.94 0.19
CA VAL A 8 45.17 -38.87 -0.15
C VAL A 8 44.45 -38.32 1.08
N PRO A 9 43.88 -37.09 1.02
CA PRO A 9 43.06 -36.58 2.10
C PRO A 9 41.65 -37.19 2.01
N LEU A 10 41.14 -37.70 3.13
CA LEU A 10 39.72 -38.00 3.29
C LEU A 10 38.91 -36.70 3.12
N ALA A 11 38.11 -36.63 2.05
CA ALA A 11 37.15 -35.56 1.86
C ALA A 11 36.00 -35.72 2.87
N VAL A 12 35.93 -34.81 3.84
CA VAL A 12 34.76 -34.64 4.71
C VAL A 12 33.66 -34.01 3.87
N GLY A 13 32.65 -34.82 3.51
CA GLY A 13 31.46 -34.36 2.79
C GLY A 13 30.61 -33.48 3.68
N LEU A 14 30.75 -32.16 3.55
CA LEU A 14 29.82 -31.18 4.10
C LEU A 14 28.60 -31.14 3.18
N PHE A 15 27.52 -31.83 3.55
CA PHE A 15 26.21 -31.65 2.93
C PHE A 15 25.69 -30.26 3.32
N ALA A 16 26.03 -29.24 2.52
CA ALA A 16 25.41 -27.93 2.61
C ALA A 16 23.96 -28.07 2.11
N LEU A 17 23.03 -28.13 3.07
CA LEU A 17 21.61 -27.88 2.85
C LEU A 17 21.49 -26.46 2.27
N PHE A 18 21.37 -26.36 0.95
CA PHE A 18 20.86 -25.15 0.30
C PHE A 18 19.39 -25.01 0.69
N VAL A 19 19.15 -24.41 1.86
CA VAL A 19 17.89 -23.75 2.14
C VAL A 19 17.75 -22.67 1.08
N GLY A 20 16.88 -22.89 0.11
CA GLY A 20 16.51 -21.89 -0.89
C GLY A 20 15.90 -20.69 -0.19
N ALA A 21 16.75 -19.77 0.27
CA ALA A 21 16.35 -18.41 0.55
C ALA A 21 15.92 -17.84 -0.79
N GLY A 22 14.60 -17.72 -1.01
CA GLY A 22 14.07 -16.97 -2.14
C GLY A 22 14.82 -15.65 -2.21
N ALA A 23 15.37 -15.33 -3.40
CA ALA A 23 16.16 -14.13 -3.58
C ALA A 23 15.37 -12.94 -2.99
N PRO A 24 16.00 -12.11 -2.12
CA PRO A 24 15.33 -10.90 -1.64
C PRO A 24 14.88 -10.11 -2.86
N LEU A 25 13.79 -9.34 -2.76
CA LEU A 25 13.25 -8.49 -3.84
C LEU A 25 14.23 -7.39 -4.29
N ALA A 26 15.55 -7.56 -4.26
CA ALA A 26 16.60 -6.57 -4.55
C ALA A 26 16.37 -5.83 -5.87
N ALA A 27 15.69 -6.49 -6.81
CA ALA A 27 15.24 -5.94 -8.08
C ALA A 27 14.15 -4.88 -7.91
N GLY A 28 14.09 -3.94 -8.86
CA GLY A 28 12.93 -3.07 -9.00
C GLY A 28 11.65 -3.87 -9.28
N LEU A 29 10.51 -3.27 -8.96
CA LEU A 29 9.20 -3.86 -9.20
C LEU A 29 8.23 -2.85 -9.79
N THR A 30 7.30 -3.37 -10.58
CA THR A 30 6.09 -2.67 -11.00
C THR A 30 4.91 -3.49 -10.54
N LEU A 31 4.10 -2.93 -9.64
CA LEU A 31 2.85 -3.54 -9.19
C LEU A 31 1.70 -2.78 -9.85
N LYS A 32 0.82 -3.50 -10.56
CA LYS A 32 -0.39 -2.93 -11.15
C LYS A 32 -1.61 -3.54 -10.52
N CYS A 33 -2.46 -2.69 -9.94
CA CYS A 33 -3.77 -3.06 -9.46
C CYS A 33 -4.81 -2.69 -10.52
N GLY A 34 -5.71 -3.62 -10.84
CA GLY A 34 -6.79 -3.38 -11.78
C GLY A 34 -7.78 -2.30 -11.31
N ARG A 35 -7.85 -2.10 -9.98
CA ARG A 35 -8.72 -1.12 -9.33
C ARG A 35 -7.98 -0.41 -8.20
N ALA A 36 -8.18 0.90 -8.09
CA ALA A 36 -7.65 1.69 -6.98
C ALA A 36 -8.53 1.61 -5.72
N ASP A 37 -9.83 1.32 -5.90
CA ASP A 37 -10.76 1.04 -4.82
C ASP A 37 -11.91 0.14 -5.30
N VAL A 38 -12.32 -0.82 -4.47
CA VAL A 38 -13.43 -1.72 -4.78
C VAL A 38 -14.80 -1.09 -4.51
N GLN A 39 -14.88 -0.12 -3.59
CA GLN A 39 -16.13 0.44 -3.09
C GLN A 39 -16.62 1.65 -3.91
N ASN A 40 -15.73 2.59 -4.20
CA ASN A 40 -16.01 3.82 -4.92
C ASN A 40 -15.97 3.59 -6.44
N PRO A 41 -17.10 3.70 -7.16
CA PRO A 41 -17.14 3.48 -8.60
C PRO A 41 -16.20 4.40 -9.41
N LYS A 42 -15.94 5.62 -8.93
CA LYS A 42 -15.01 6.57 -9.58
C LYS A 42 -13.56 6.09 -9.57
N TRP A 43 -13.23 5.18 -8.66
CA TRP A 43 -11.88 4.66 -8.43
C TRP A 43 -11.72 3.20 -8.85
N LYS A 44 -12.71 2.64 -9.56
CA LYS A 44 -12.62 1.34 -10.27
C LYS A 44 -11.79 1.46 -11.55
N VAL A 45 -10.65 2.12 -11.46
CA VAL A 45 -9.67 2.35 -12.52
C VAL A 45 -8.29 1.92 -12.03
N PRO A 46 -7.32 1.66 -12.93
CA PRO A 46 -6.02 1.14 -12.53
C PRO A 46 -5.23 2.06 -11.59
N LEU A 47 -4.45 1.43 -10.69
CA LEU A 47 -3.48 2.07 -9.81
C LEU A 47 -2.14 1.36 -9.97
N THR A 48 -1.06 2.11 -10.20
CA THR A 48 0.27 1.56 -10.47
C THR A 48 1.28 2.05 -9.44
N PHE A 49 2.15 1.13 -9.01
CA PHE A 49 3.27 1.40 -8.11
C PHE A 49 4.56 0.98 -8.80
N VAL A 50 5.54 1.87 -8.86
CA VAL A 50 6.86 1.60 -9.47
C VAL A 50 7.94 1.90 -8.45
N TYR A 51 8.76 0.89 -8.16
CA TYR A 51 9.89 0.99 -7.25
C TYR A 51 11.16 0.53 -7.94
N ALA A 52 12.22 1.34 -7.88
CA ALA A 52 13.47 1.08 -8.61
C ALA A 52 14.31 -0.08 -8.03
N GLY A 53 13.98 -0.54 -6.82
CA GLY A 53 14.74 -1.59 -6.12
C GLY A 53 15.63 -1.03 -5.01
N GLY A 54 16.40 -1.90 -4.36
CA GLY A 54 17.21 -1.56 -3.17
C GLY A 54 16.42 -1.57 -1.85
N ASP A 55 17.10 -1.31 -0.74
CA ASP A 55 16.53 -1.42 0.62
C ASP A 55 15.60 -0.26 1.01
N SER A 56 15.80 0.90 0.40
CA SER A 56 14.94 2.07 0.54
C SER A 56 15.05 2.98 -0.68
N GLY A 57 13.99 3.71 -0.98
CA GLY A 57 14.00 4.67 -2.08
C GLY A 57 12.60 5.17 -2.44
N PRO A 58 12.51 6.01 -3.48
CA PRO A 58 11.21 6.50 -3.95
C PRO A 58 10.42 5.39 -4.60
N LEU A 59 9.15 5.27 -4.20
CA LEU A 59 8.13 4.50 -4.88
C LEU A 59 7.12 5.46 -5.48
N ASN A 60 7.01 5.43 -6.81
CA ASN A 60 6.11 6.29 -7.56
C ASN A 60 4.74 5.63 -7.66
N VAL A 61 3.70 6.42 -7.42
CA VAL A 61 2.30 6.02 -7.49
C VAL A 61 1.63 6.83 -8.59
N SER A 62 0.87 6.16 -9.46
CA SER A 62 0.05 6.80 -10.48
C SER A 62 -1.33 6.17 -10.56
N GLY A 63 -2.36 6.99 -10.78
CA GLY A 63 -3.75 6.54 -10.81
C GLY A 63 -4.76 7.65 -10.51
N PRO A 64 -5.97 7.31 -10.00
CA PRO A 64 -7.05 8.28 -9.87
C PRO A 64 -6.79 9.36 -8.81
N PHE A 65 -5.85 9.12 -7.89
CA PHE A 65 -5.47 10.07 -6.85
C PHE A 65 -4.41 11.08 -7.32
N GLY A 66 -4.00 11.04 -8.60
CA GLY A 66 -2.87 11.80 -9.13
C GLY A 66 -1.55 11.06 -8.98
N ASP A 67 -0.48 11.71 -9.44
CA ASP A 67 0.87 11.15 -9.45
C ASP A 67 1.68 11.73 -8.29
N PHE A 68 2.29 10.84 -7.49
CA PHE A 68 3.12 11.24 -6.36
C PHE A 68 4.17 10.19 -6.05
N SER A 69 5.12 10.52 -5.17
CA SER A 69 6.19 9.62 -4.76
C SER A 69 6.25 9.53 -3.24
N ILE A 70 6.44 8.32 -2.71
CA ILE A 70 6.63 8.06 -1.28
C ILE A 70 7.98 7.37 -1.12
N ASN A 71 8.83 7.89 -0.24
CA ASN A 71 10.03 7.17 0.16
C ASN A 71 9.64 5.97 1.02
N VAL A 72 9.90 4.77 0.51
CA VAL A 72 9.61 3.51 1.19
C VAL A 72 10.90 2.85 1.67
N LYS A 73 10.76 2.01 2.69
CA LYS A 73 11.80 1.11 3.17
C LYS A 73 11.29 -0.33 3.13
N ARG A 74 12.20 -1.26 2.89
CA ARG A 74 11.91 -2.68 3.11
C ARG A 74 11.74 -2.95 4.58
N THR A 75 10.72 -3.74 4.87
CA THR A 75 10.40 -4.19 6.20
C THR A 75 10.07 -5.67 6.14
N SER A 76 10.41 -6.40 7.21
CA SER A 76 9.92 -7.75 7.41
C SER A 76 8.50 -7.71 7.93
N MET A 77 7.64 -8.58 7.42
CA MET A 77 6.28 -8.76 7.90
C MET A 77 6.05 -10.20 8.33
N PRO A 78 5.37 -10.46 9.45
CA PRO A 78 4.90 -11.80 9.77
C PRO A 78 3.86 -12.22 8.72
N ALA A 79 4.16 -13.24 7.92
CA ALA A 79 3.20 -13.96 7.10
C ALA A 79 2.84 -15.25 7.85
N GLY A 80 1.86 -15.17 8.75
CA GLY A 80 1.46 -16.30 9.60
C GLY A 80 2.56 -16.75 10.59
N VAL A 81 2.48 -18.00 11.04
CA VAL A 81 3.23 -18.52 12.21
C VAL A 81 4.72 -18.81 11.90
N LYS A 82 5.14 -18.90 10.64
CA LYS A 82 6.50 -19.40 10.28
C LYS A 82 7.19 -18.76 9.08
N THR A 83 6.59 -17.80 8.37
CA THR A 83 7.27 -17.14 7.24
C THR A 83 7.32 -15.63 7.44
N THR A 84 8.49 -15.03 7.25
CA THR A 84 8.63 -13.58 7.09
C THR A 84 8.36 -13.25 5.62
N GLY A 85 7.25 -12.55 5.34
CA GLY A 85 7.02 -11.88 4.06
C GLY A 85 7.84 -10.60 3.98
N GLU A 86 8.16 -10.15 2.77
CA GLU A 86 8.76 -8.84 2.53
C GLU A 86 7.65 -7.80 2.32
N ALA A 87 7.87 -6.58 2.81
CA ALA A 87 6.97 -5.46 2.59
C ALA A 87 7.75 -4.17 2.31
N LEU A 88 7.16 -3.27 1.52
CA LEU A 88 7.60 -1.89 1.39
C LEU A 88 6.67 -1.01 2.22
N ALA A 89 7.23 -0.14 3.07
CA ALA A 89 6.44 0.77 3.90
C ALA A 89 7.03 2.17 3.93
N GLY A 90 6.17 3.19 3.90
CA GLY A 90 6.59 4.59 3.94
C GLY A 90 5.41 5.54 4.13
N ALA A 91 5.73 6.80 4.37
CA ALA A 91 4.75 7.88 4.41
C ALA A 91 5.36 9.19 3.90
N ALA A 92 4.55 10.04 3.27
CA ALA A 92 4.97 11.35 2.80
C ALA A 92 3.78 12.31 2.74
N THR A 93 4.05 13.61 2.91
CA THR A 93 3.08 14.65 2.54
C THR A 93 3.07 14.77 1.03
N VAL A 94 1.90 14.57 0.43
CA VAL A 94 1.68 14.55 -1.01
C VAL A 94 0.46 15.39 -1.37
N ARG A 95 0.33 15.71 -2.65
CA ARG A 95 -0.86 16.36 -3.19
C ARG A 95 -1.67 15.32 -3.96
N VAL A 96 -2.92 15.11 -3.54
CA VAL A 96 -3.79 14.06 -4.10
C VAL A 96 -5.11 14.63 -4.58
N LYS A 97 -5.69 13.97 -5.59
CA LYS A 97 -6.98 14.31 -6.20
C LYS A 97 -8.14 13.82 -5.32
N LEU A 98 -8.28 14.45 -4.17
CA LEU A 98 -9.41 14.27 -3.25
C LEU A 98 -10.03 15.64 -2.94
N PRO A 99 -11.33 15.71 -2.57
CA PRO A 99 -11.97 16.96 -2.18
C PRO A 99 -11.28 17.59 -0.96
N PRO A 100 -11.29 18.92 -0.78
CA PRO A 100 -10.83 19.58 0.44
C PRO A 100 -11.56 19.05 1.68
N LEU A 101 -10.89 19.07 2.84
CA LEU A 101 -11.47 18.57 4.10
C LEU A 101 -12.79 19.30 4.43
N ALA A 102 -12.80 20.62 4.30
CA ALA A 102 -13.97 21.43 4.61
C ALA A 102 -15.20 21.05 3.76
N ASP A 103 -15.00 20.82 2.46
CA ASP A 103 -16.08 20.43 1.54
C ASP A 103 -16.59 19.02 1.84
N LEU A 104 -15.67 18.10 2.16
CA LEU A 104 -16.01 16.75 2.57
C LEU A 104 -16.83 16.76 3.86
N GLU A 105 -16.39 17.48 4.90
CA GLU A 105 -17.10 17.58 6.17
C GLU A 105 -18.45 18.28 6.04
N ALA A 106 -18.54 19.34 5.22
CA ALA A 106 -19.80 20.02 4.94
C ALA A 106 -20.82 19.07 4.26
N CYS A 107 -20.35 18.25 3.32
CA CYS A 107 -21.17 17.23 2.69
C CYS A 107 -21.65 16.17 3.70
N ILE A 108 -20.75 15.67 4.56
CA ILE A 108 -21.09 14.67 5.59
C ILE A 108 -22.13 15.24 6.55
N LEU A 109 -21.91 16.46 7.04
CA LEU A 109 -22.84 17.13 7.97
C LEU A 109 -24.23 17.29 7.35
N LYS A 110 -24.30 17.69 6.07
CA LYS A 110 -25.58 17.78 5.35
C LYS A 110 -26.29 16.43 5.31
N ARG A 111 -25.57 15.35 5.02
CA ARG A 111 -26.14 13.99 4.99
C ARG A 111 -26.63 13.52 6.35
N LEU A 112 -25.82 13.69 7.39
CA LEU A 112 -26.21 13.34 8.77
C LEU A 112 -27.51 14.05 9.16
N THR A 113 -27.58 15.36 8.89
CA THR A 113 -28.76 16.19 9.15
C THR A 113 -29.99 15.68 8.39
N THR A 114 -29.85 15.38 7.09
CA THR A 114 -30.96 14.86 6.27
C THR A 114 -31.44 13.47 6.72
N SER A 115 -30.52 12.62 7.18
CA SER A 115 -30.85 11.26 7.66
C SER A 115 -31.41 11.22 9.08
N GLY A 116 -31.33 12.32 9.84
CA GLY A 116 -31.67 12.36 11.26
C GLY A 116 -30.69 11.60 12.16
N ALA A 117 -29.53 11.17 11.64
CA ALA A 117 -28.47 10.54 12.41
C ALA A 117 -27.86 11.52 13.41
N LYS A 118 -27.41 11.00 14.55
CA LYS A 118 -26.75 11.84 15.56
C LYS A 118 -25.37 12.29 15.07
N PRO A 119 -24.91 13.50 15.43
CA PRO A 119 -23.60 14.00 15.00
C PRO A 119 -22.40 13.16 15.49
N ASP A 120 -22.57 12.40 16.57
CA ASP A 120 -21.56 11.52 17.18
C ASP A 120 -21.68 10.06 16.73
N ASP A 121 -22.62 9.74 15.84
CA ASP A 121 -22.73 8.42 15.24
C ASP A 121 -21.58 8.18 14.25
N GLY A 122 -20.58 7.43 14.71
CA GLY A 122 -19.36 7.17 13.95
C GLY A 122 -19.62 6.37 12.67
N ASP A 123 -20.53 5.41 12.70
CA ASP A 123 -20.85 4.60 11.51
C ASP A 123 -21.58 5.45 10.47
N ALA A 124 -22.55 6.26 10.90
CA ALA A 124 -23.23 7.20 10.02
C ALA A 124 -22.25 8.22 9.43
N PHE A 125 -21.27 8.68 10.21
CA PHE A 125 -20.22 9.58 9.73
C PHE A 125 -19.36 8.92 8.64
N LEU A 126 -18.88 7.70 8.86
CA LEU A 126 -18.02 6.97 7.91
C LEU A 126 -18.78 6.62 6.62
N ASN A 127 -20.04 6.17 6.74
CA ASN A 127 -20.92 5.96 5.60
C ASN A 127 -21.16 7.27 4.82
N GLY A 128 -21.33 8.38 5.55
CA GLY A 128 -21.43 9.72 4.98
C GLY A 128 -20.17 10.14 4.22
N ARG A 129 -18.98 9.88 4.79
CA ARG A 129 -17.67 10.14 4.17
C ARG A 129 -17.58 9.43 2.82
N ASP A 130 -17.82 8.14 2.80
CA ASP A 130 -17.66 7.32 1.59
C ASP A 130 -18.63 7.76 0.49
N ALA A 131 -19.88 8.05 0.87
CA ALA A 131 -20.87 8.54 -0.08
C ALA A 131 -20.61 10.00 -0.54
N CYS A 132 -19.98 10.83 0.28
CA CYS A 132 -19.54 12.17 -0.12
C CYS A 132 -18.32 12.14 -1.04
N LEU A 133 -17.36 11.24 -0.81
CA LEU A 133 -16.24 11.01 -1.72
C LEU A 133 -16.70 10.53 -3.12
N GLN A 134 -17.80 9.77 -3.17
CA GLN A 134 -18.45 9.40 -4.43
C GLN A 134 -19.15 10.59 -5.11
N ALA A 135 -19.71 11.53 -4.35
CA ALA A 135 -20.49 12.64 -4.91
C ALA A 135 -19.61 13.83 -5.33
N LEU A 136 -18.68 14.22 -4.46
CA LEU A 136 -17.85 15.42 -4.66
C LEU A 136 -16.87 15.23 -5.82
N GLN A 137 -16.54 16.35 -6.46
CA GLN A 137 -15.50 16.42 -7.47
C GLN A 137 -14.23 17.00 -6.82
N PRO A 138 -13.07 16.34 -6.92
CA PRO A 138 -11.83 16.92 -6.44
C PRO A 138 -11.44 18.13 -7.30
N PRO A 139 -10.82 19.17 -6.70
CA PRO A 139 -10.37 20.32 -7.44
C PRO A 139 -9.15 19.95 -8.33
N PRO A 140 -8.90 20.69 -9.44
CA PRO A 140 -7.78 20.41 -10.33
C PRO A 140 -6.40 20.47 -9.66
N GLU A 141 -6.23 21.26 -8.61
CA GLU A 141 -5.01 21.32 -7.83
C GLU A 141 -4.87 20.14 -6.85
N GLY A 142 -5.97 19.50 -6.45
CA GLY A 142 -5.97 18.50 -5.38
C GLY A 142 -5.76 19.09 -3.98
N ALA A 143 -5.64 18.24 -2.98
CA ALA A 143 -5.45 18.62 -1.59
C ALA A 143 -4.15 18.01 -1.02
N ASN A 144 -3.48 18.74 -0.13
CA ASN A 144 -2.31 18.24 0.58
C ASN A 144 -2.75 17.26 1.67
N MET A 145 -2.11 16.10 1.73
CA MET A 145 -2.42 15.03 2.68
C MET A 145 -1.15 14.29 3.06
N THR A 146 -1.15 13.66 4.24
CA THR A 146 -0.18 12.63 4.55
C THR A 146 -0.65 11.31 3.94
N ALA A 147 0.08 10.82 2.93
CA ALA A 147 -0.12 9.47 2.40
C ALA A 147 0.77 8.48 3.15
N SER A 148 0.19 7.39 3.62
CA SER A 148 0.93 6.23 4.14
C SER A 148 0.68 5.03 3.26
N LEU A 149 1.74 4.28 2.97
CA LEU A 149 1.71 3.12 2.10
C LEU A 149 2.39 1.95 2.77
N ARG A 150 1.78 0.77 2.67
CA ARG A 150 2.41 -0.52 2.90
C ARG A 150 2.01 -1.50 1.79
N ILE A 151 2.99 -2.06 1.10
CA ILE A 151 2.79 -3.12 0.10
C ILE A 151 3.39 -4.39 0.67
N GLY A 152 2.59 -5.45 0.78
CA GLY A 152 3.03 -6.75 1.25
C GLY A 152 2.94 -7.80 0.16
N PHE A 153 3.99 -8.60 -0.03
CA PHE A 153 4.06 -9.57 -1.13
C PHE A 153 3.70 -10.99 -0.66
N PHE A 154 2.86 -11.67 -1.42
CA PHE A 154 2.50 -13.07 -1.18
C PHE A 154 3.55 -14.00 -1.82
N LYS A 155 3.90 -15.09 -1.14
CA LYS A 155 4.99 -16.00 -1.58
C LYS A 155 4.54 -17.08 -2.57
N ASP A 156 3.25 -17.38 -2.62
CA ASP A 156 2.68 -18.55 -3.30
C ASP A 156 1.51 -18.23 -4.24
N GLY A 157 1.14 -16.95 -4.39
CA GLY A 157 0.05 -16.53 -5.27
C GLY A 157 -1.32 -17.12 -4.91
N SER A 158 -1.47 -17.68 -3.69
CA SER A 158 -2.67 -18.43 -3.29
C SER A 158 -3.94 -17.58 -3.20
N MET A 159 -3.78 -16.26 -3.23
CA MET A 159 -4.86 -15.27 -3.07
C MET A 159 -5.35 -14.70 -4.41
N GLY A 160 -4.85 -15.20 -5.55
CA GLY A 160 -5.20 -14.68 -6.88
C GLY A 160 -4.57 -13.31 -7.20
N GLU A 161 -3.73 -12.79 -6.30
CA GLU A 161 -2.98 -11.55 -6.41
C GLU A 161 -1.56 -11.76 -5.86
N ASP A 162 -0.61 -10.95 -6.33
CA ASP A 162 0.81 -11.06 -5.95
C ASP A 162 1.16 -10.25 -4.70
N ALA A 163 0.33 -9.23 -4.38
CA ALA A 163 0.55 -8.35 -3.25
C ALA A 163 -0.76 -7.79 -2.71
N PHE A 164 -0.79 -7.47 -1.42
CA PHE A 164 -1.79 -6.55 -0.88
C PHE A 164 -1.21 -5.14 -0.77
N VAL A 165 -2.10 -4.15 -0.83
CA VAL A 165 -1.75 -2.74 -0.68
C VAL A 165 -2.61 -2.11 0.41
N ASP A 166 -1.98 -1.58 1.44
CA ASP A 166 -2.58 -0.69 2.42
C ASP A 166 -2.15 0.74 2.09
N LEU A 167 -3.05 1.50 1.48
CA LEU A 167 -2.87 2.89 1.10
C LEU A 167 -3.86 3.75 1.88
N ARG A 168 -3.35 4.78 2.56
CA ARG A 168 -4.19 5.70 3.34
C ARG A 168 -3.81 7.13 3.07
N PHE A 169 -4.82 7.98 2.98
CA PHE A 169 -4.68 9.42 2.87
C PHE A 169 -5.29 10.08 4.09
N LYS A 170 -4.45 10.70 4.91
CA LYS A 170 -4.88 11.48 6.07
C LYS A 170 -4.88 12.96 5.71
N TYR A 171 -6.01 13.62 5.90
CA TYR A 171 -6.08 15.08 5.77
C TYR A 171 -5.24 15.77 6.86
N GLU A 172 -4.61 16.87 6.49
CA GLU A 172 -3.94 17.75 7.44
C GLU A 172 -4.99 18.52 8.26
N GLY A 173 -4.79 18.62 9.58
CA GLY A 173 -5.67 19.35 10.50
C GLY A 173 -6.64 18.47 11.31
N ALA A 174 -7.35 19.12 12.24
CA ALA A 174 -8.38 18.48 13.05
C ALA A 174 -9.62 18.20 12.21
N SER A 175 -10.26 17.06 12.47
CA SER A 175 -11.46 16.61 11.77
C SER A 175 -12.55 16.23 12.76
N ARG A 176 -13.81 16.29 12.31
CA ARG A 176 -14.99 15.81 13.02
C ARG A 176 -15.17 14.29 12.94
N ALA A 177 -14.32 13.60 12.19
CA ALA A 177 -14.34 12.15 12.11
C ALA A 177 -14.12 11.51 13.50
N PRO A 178 -14.66 10.30 13.73
CA PRO A 178 -14.32 9.51 14.90
C PRO A 178 -12.79 9.40 15.07
N GLY A 179 -12.28 9.75 16.24
CA GLY A 179 -10.83 9.80 16.50
C GLY A 179 -10.13 11.10 16.07
N GLY A 180 -10.86 12.11 15.60
CA GLY A 180 -10.36 13.47 15.38
C GLY A 180 -9.55 13.68 14.11
N ALA A 181 -9.44 12.67 13.25
CA ALA A 181 -8.66 12.71 12.01
C ALA A 181 -9.46 12.12 10.85
N MET A 182 -9.54 12.85 9.73
CA MET A 182 -10.15 12.33 8.51
C MET A 182 -9.12 11.48 7.76
N VAL A 183 -9.46 10.21 7.55
CA VAL A 183 -8.65 9.27 6.76
C VAL A 183 -9.52 8.69 5.66
N VAL A 184 -8.97 8.63 4.44
CA VAL A 184 -9.51 7.90 3.30
C VAL A 184 -8.61 6.70 3.07
N GLU A 185 -9.21 5.50 3.05
CA GLU A 185 -8.48 4.23 2.91
C GLU A 185 -9.01 3.51 1.67
N PRO A 186 -8.53 3.85 0.47
CA PRO A 186 -8.83 3.06 -0.73
C PRO A 186 -8.39 1.61 -0.52
N ALA A 187 -9.14 0.69 -1.12
CA ALA A 187 -8.84 -0.74 -1.14
C ALA A 187 -8.46 -1.16 -2.58
N PRO A 188 -7.18 -1.03 -2.98
CA PRO A 188 -6.71 -1.56 -4.25
C PRO A 188 -6.91 -3.07 -4.33
N GLU A 189 -7.22 -3.57 -5.53
CA GLU A 189 -7.48 -4.98 -5.80
C GLU A 189 -6.96 -5.33 -7.19
N GLN A 190 -6.81 -6.64 -7.44
CA GLN A 190 -6.29 -7.24 -8.66
C GLN A 190 -4.83 -6.83 -8.88
N CYS A 191 -4.04 -6.83 -7.80
CA CYS A 191 -2.67 -6.37 -7.79
C CYS A 191 -1.71 -7.46 -8.28
N VAL A 192 -1.12 -7.24 -9.45
CA VAL A 192 -0.21 -8.19 -10.13
C VAL A 192 1.17 -7.58 -10.31
N LEU A 193 2.20 -8.35 -9.94
CA LEU A 193 3.59 -8.00 -10.15
C LEU A 193 3.96 -8.20 -11.61
N GLN A 194 4.40 -7.12 -12.26
CA GLN A 194 5.00 -7.19 -13.59
C GLN A 194 6.50 -7.44 -13.45
N LYS A 195 6.93 -8.60 -13.97
CA LYS A 195 8.34 -9.01 -14.03
C LYS A 195 8.99 -8.53 -15.33
#